data_AF-A0AAU0KLT7-F1
#
_entry.id   AF-A0AAU0KLT7-F1
#
_cell.length_a   1.000
_cell.length_b   1.000
_cell.length_c   1.000
_cell.angle_alpha   90.00
_cell.angle_beta   90.00
_cell.angle_gamma   90.00
#
_symmetry.space_group_name_H-M   'P 1'
#
loop_
_entity.id
_entity.type
_entity.pdbx_description
1 polymer ?
#
loop_
_entity_poly.entity_id
_entity_poly.type
_entity_poly.pdbx_seq_one_letter_code
_entity_poly.pdbx_strand_id
1 'polypeptide(L)' 'MLEPEDALRWMDPDSSIEEAAYIAQTRSIPTEEFVWWKVDRAVNRVDPNNNGKHLLEPISDRA' A
#
# COMPACT_ATOMS: atom_id res chain seq x y z
N MET A 1 4.35 -5.27 0.37
CA MET A 1 3.48 -5.12 -0.82
C MET A 1 3.91 -6.21 -1.80
N LEU A 2 3.02 -6.82 -2.58
CA LEU A 2 3.36 -7.94 -3.46
C LEU A 2 3.24 -7.52 -4.93
N GLU A 3 4.08 -8.10 -5.79
CA GLU A 3 3.86 -8.07 -7.23
C GLU A 3 2.54 -8.78 -7.59
N PRO A 4 1.86 -8.41 -8.70
CA PRO A 4 0.55 -8.96 -9.04
C PRO A 4 0.49 -10.50 -9.09
N GLU A 5 1.53 -11.15 -9.58
CA GLU A 5 1.63 -12.62 -9.67
C GLU A 5 1.73 -13.28 -8.29
N ASP A 6 2.46 -12.67 -7.35
CA ASP A 6 2.62 -13.20 -6.00
C ASP A 6 1.39 -12.86 -5.14
N ALA A 7 0.71 -11.74 -5.42
CA ALA A 7 -0.60 -11.44 -4.86
C ALA A 7 -1.66 -12.45 -5.31
N LEU A 8 -1.64 -12.86 -6.59
CA LEU A 8 -2.54 -13.89 -7.10
C LEU A 8 -2.31 -15.23 -6.39
N ARG A 9 -1.04 -15.63 -6.22
CA ARG A 9 -0.68 -16.85 -5.48
C ARG A 9 -1.11 -16.77 -4.01
N TRP A 10 -0.90 -15.62 -3.37
CA TRP A 10 -1.32 -15.39 -1.99
C TRP A 10 -2.84 -15.57 -1.78
N MET A 11 -3.66 -15.27 -2.81
CA MET A 11 -5.12 -15.40 -2.75
C MET A 11 -5.62 -16.83 -3.00
N ASP A 12 -4.76 -17.77 -3.41
CA ASP A 12 -5.18 -19.14 -3.67
C ASP A 12 -5.54 -19.84 -2.34
N PRO A 13 -6.81 -20.22 -2.13
CA PRO A 13 -7.27 -20.84 -0.89
C PRO A 13 -6.67 -22.23 -0.64
N ASP A 14 -6.13 -22.88 -1.67
CA ASP A 14 -5.48 -24.18 -1.58
C ASP A 14 -3.98 -24.05 -1.26
N SER A 15 -3.45 -22.83 -1.14
CA SER A 15 -2.06 -22.58 -0.74
C SER A 15 -1.77 -23.14 0.65
N SER A 16 -0.62 -23.81 0.79
CA SER A 16 -0.17 -24.24 2.11
C SER A 16 0.27 -23.05 2.96
N ILE A 17 0.31 -23.26 4.27
CA ILE A 17 0.79 -22.26 5.24
C ILE A 17 2.25 -21.90 4.95
N GLU A 18 3.07 -22.88 4.59
CA GLU A 18 4.50 -22.71 4.29
C GLU A 18 4.69 -21.82 3.06
N GLU A 19 3.89 -22.03 2.02
CA GLU A 19 3.95 -21.22 0.80
C GLU A 19 3.52 -19.77 1.06
N ALA A 20 2.42 -19.58 1.78
CA ALA A 20 1.99 -18.25 2.21
C ALA A 20 3.09 -17.56 3.04
N ALA A 21 3.66 -18.25 4.03
CA ALA A 21 4.73 -17.71 4.85
C ALA A 21 5.97 -17.34 4.01
N TYR A 22 6.32 -18.14 3.00
CA TYR A 22 7.41 -17.86 2.07
C TYR A 22 7.15 -16.61 1.23
N ILE A 23 5.95 -16.47 0.65
CA ILE A 23 5.54 -15.28 -0.11
C ILE A 23 5.67 -14.02 0.77
N ALA A 24 5.10 -14.04 1.98
CA ALA A 24 5.14 -12.89 2.88
C ALA A 24 6.56 -12.46 3.26
N GLN A 25 7.47 -13.41 3.44
CA GLN A 25 8.84 -13.14 3.90
C GLN A 25 9.81 -12.75 2.78
N THR A 26 9.60 -13.26 1.56
CA THR A 26 10.62 -13.20 0.50
C THR A 26 10.20 -12.41 -0.73
N ARG A 27 8.89 -12.19 -0.93
CA ARG A 27 8.33 -11.58 -2.14
C ARG A 27 7.82 -10.16 -1.94
N SER A 28 8.14 -9.52 -0.81
CA SER A 28 7.76 -8.12 -0.63
C SER A 28 8.57 -7.22 -1.57
N ILE A 29 7.87 -6.31 -2.25
CA ILE A 29 8.47 -5.21 -3.00
C ILE A 29 9.36 -4.39 -2.05
N PRO A 30 10.61 -4.06 -2.44
CA PRO A 30 11.53 -3.25 -1.64
C PRO A 30 11.05 -1.80 -1.43
N THR A 31 11.53 -1.15 -0.37
CA THR A 31 11.15 0.23 -0.04
C THR A 31 11.56 1.23 -1.13
N GLU A 32 12.64 0.93 -1.84
CA GLU A 32 13.26 1.77 -2.87
C GLU A 32 12.38 1.95 -4.11
N GLU A 33 11.41 1.06 -4.33
CA GLU A 33 10.42 1.16 -5.42
C GLU A 33 9.26 2.11 -5.09
N PHE A 34 9.21 2.65 -3.86
CA PHE A 34 8.16 3.55 -3.41
C PHE A 34 8.61 5.01 -3.39
N VAL A 35 7.67 5.89 -3.76
CA VAL A 35 7.82 7.35 -3.62
C VAL A 35 6.76 7.85 -2.65
N TRP A 36 7.15 8.76 -1.77
CA TRP A 36 6.28 9.36 -0.77
C TRP A 36 6.38 10.88 -0.79
N TRP A 37 5.31 11.53 -0.39
CA TRP A 37 5.24 12.97 -0.18
C TRP A 37 4.26 13.27 0.95
N LYS A 38 4.38 14.49 1.49
CA LYS A 38 3.52 14.97 2.56
C LYS A 38 2.17 15.42 1.98
N VAL A 39 1.08 15.08 2.66
CA VAL A 39 -0.29 15.49 2.31
C VAL A 39 -0.92 16.29 3.45
N ASP A 40 -2.08 16.90 3.18
CA ASP A 40 -2.81 17.67 4.19
C ASP A 40 -3.38 16.75 5.30
N ARG A 41 -3.52 17.29 6.52
CA ARG A 41 -4.07 16.56 7.67
C ARG A 41 -5.55 16.23 7.54
N ALA A 42 -6.26 16.80 6.57
CA ALA A 42 -7.64 16.46 6.24
C ALA A 42 -7.83 14.95 6.04
N VAL A 43 -6.81 14.22 5.57
CA VAL A 43 -6.86 12.76 5.38
C VAL A 43 -7.06 11.97 6.70
N ASN A 44 -6.70 12.56 7.85
CA ASN A 44 -6.82 11.89 9.16
C ASN A 44 -8.27 11.74 9.63
N ARG A 45 -9.21 12.50 9.05
CA ARG A 45 -10.62 12.44 9.41
C ARG A 45 -11.35 11.52 8.45
N VAL A 46 -11.77 10.36 8.96
CA VAL A 46 -12.64 9.43 8.22
C VAL A 46 -14.04 10.05 8.11
N ASP A 47 -14.32 10.68 6.98
CA ASP A 47 -15.62 11.25 6.62
C ASP A 47 -15.98 10.74 5.21
N PRO A 48 -17.10 10.02 5.03
CA PRO A 48 -17.51 9.51 3.72
C PRO A 48 -17.67 10.59 2.64
N ASN A 49 -17.89 11.85 3.05
CA ASN A 49 -18.00 12.99 2.14
C ASN A 49 -16.64 13.63 1.81
N ASN A 50 -15.58 13.19 2.48
CA ASN A 50 -14.20 13.62 2.26
C ASN A 50 -13.39 12.45 1.68
N ASN A 51 -13.65 12.11 0.42
CA ASN A 51 -13.00 11.00 -0.30
C ASN A 51 -12.38 11.45 -1.64
N GLY A 52 -12.09 12.75 -1.77
CA GLY A 52 -11.58 13.35 -2.99
C GLY A 52 -10.08 13.17 -3.20
N LYS A 53 -9.62 13.35 -4.45
CA LYS A 53 -8.21 13.24 -4.85
C LYS A 53 -7.25 14.16 -4.08
N HIS A 54 -7.74 15.33 -3.65
CA HIS A 54 -6.99 16.33 -2.90
C HIS A 54 -6.36 15.79 -1.60
N LEU A 55 -6.87 14.69 -1.05
CA LEU A 55 -6.29 14.03 0.14
C LEU A 55 -4.96 13.31 -0.13
N LEU A 56 -4.67 13.01 -1.40
CA LEU A 56 -3.43 12.37 -1.84
C LEU A 56 -2.48 13.36 -2.52
N GLU A 57 -2.91 14.60 -2.74
CA GLU A 57 -2.09 15.61 -3.42
C GLU A 57 -0.97 16.11 -2.49
N PRO A 58 0.26 16.31 -3.01
CA PRO A 58 1.34 16.87 -2.22
C PRO A 58 0.99 18.27 -1.73
N ILE A 59 1.23 18.54 -0.45
CA ILE A 59 1.24 19.93 0.04
C ILE A 59 2.59 20.56 -0.27
N SER A 60 2.59 21.81 -0.73
CA SER A 60 3.84 22.57 -0.81
C SER A 60 4.42 22.68 0.59
N ASP A 61 5.69 22.31 0.76
CA ASP A 61 6.43 22.65 1.97
C ASP A 61 6.50 24.18 2.05
N ARG A 62 5.64 24.77 2.88
CA ARG A 62 5.85 26.14 3.35
C ARG A 62 7.14 26.11 4.16
N ALA A 63 8.22 26.59 3.55
CA ALA A 63 9.44 26.99 4.23
C ALA A 63 9.15 28.01 5.33
#